data_AF-A0A1G1HKM3-F1
#
_entry.id   AF-A0A1G1HKM3-F1
#
_cell.length_a   1.000
_cell.length_b   1.000
_cell.length_c   1.000
_cell.angle_alpha   90.00
_cell.angle_beta   90.00
_cell.angle_gamma   90.00
#
_symmetry.space_group_name_H-M   'P 1'
#
loop_
_entity.id
_entity.type
_entity.pdbx_description
1 polymer ?
#
loop_
_entity_poly.entity_id
_entity_poly.type
_entity_poly.pdbx_seq_one_letter_code
_entity_poly.pdbx_strand_id
1 'polypeptide(L)'
;MDSRREFLKKVLIVGGAINVKTKVFAQSIPPIRKATKETFCTLYRSVNGNPATNIAKVIEQMGGIEKVIGTYDVVVIKPNVQWWNQGSPNLSSLKAFVDMIMERPGGFKGEVVIAENCHRGSSPGTSASSGWAKRFDWNSDIPGVNNMNDLSILLNKIYGKRFSTIHWIDVEDGSKQIFSPSDGSGYVYCDGLSKVPMITCDNGGKGDNYRATIMSYPVFSTDSGTIIDFKHGVWKRGAYTDQPLRFINFAALNHHSIYCGATSAIKNYMGVTDLSGGPDPFKNGRLTGDYYNFHSFPFNKWASGPVPGMLGKEIGMFIKTIRKADLNITTAEWTGLSSRTEHPLSHTQAVLACTDPVALDYHATKYILYPNSRLDIHNPDNENGPLHQYLERCAEEYGGFFDEGNVEVRSYNFKTNSLQSDSELVVSGNKIWGNSIKPIMKYFYLRYVS
;
A
#
# COMPACT_ATOMS: atom_id res chain seq x y z
N MET A 1 9.20 -24.57 14.88
CA MET A 1 9.93 -24.78 13.61
C MET A 1 9.48 -26.10 13.03
N ASP A 2 8.70 -26.10 11.95
CA ASP A 2 8.34 -27.35 11.29
C ASP A 2 9.54 -27.88 10.50
N SER A 3 9.98 -29.09 10.81
CA SER A 3 11.07 -29.77 10.09
C SER A 3 10.65 -30.12 8.65
N ARG A 4 11.63 -30.33 7.76
CA ARG A 4 11.44 -30.85 6.39
C ARG A 4 10.56 -32.11 6.33
N ARG A 5 10.48 -32.87 7.43
CA ARG A 5 9.67 -34.09 7.60
C ARG A 5 8.18 -33.80 7.81
N GLU A 6 7.82 -32.75 8.56
CA GLU A 6 6.42 -32.30 8.71
C GLU A 6 5.91 -31.63 7.42
N PHE A 7 6.77 -30.92 6.70
CA PHE A 7 6.49 -30.44 5.34
C PHE A 7 6.17 -31.60 4.37
N LEU A 8 6.95 -32.68 4.39
CA LEU A 8 6.72 -33.86 3.54
C LEU A 8 5.42 -34.61 3.90
N LYS A 9 5.06 -34.70 5.18
CA LYS A 9 3.76 -35.26 5.60
C LYS A 9 2.58 -34.43 5.09
N LYS A 10 2.67 -33.10 5.20
CA LYS A 10 1.64 -32.18 4.67
C LYS A 10 1.52 -32.29 3.15
N VAL A 11 2.63 -32.46 2.42
CA VAL A 11 2.64 -32.72 0.97
C VAL A 11 2.07 -34.10 0.62
N LEU A 12 2.33 -35.14 1.40
CA LEU A 12 1.80 -36.50 1.18
C LEU A 12 0.28 -36.60 1.39
N ILE A 13 -0.27 -35.86 2.36
CA ILE A 13 -1.73 -35.74 2.54
C ILE A 13 -2.38 -35.07 1.33
N VAL A 14 -1.67 -34.20 0.64
CA VAL A 14 -2.10 -33.52 -0.61
C VAL A 14 -1.79 -34.34 -1.87
N GLY A 15 -0.77 -35.22 -1.80
CA GLY A 15 -0.22 -35.99 -2.91
C GLY A 15 -1.13 -37.09 -3.47
N GLY A 16 -2.25 -37.40 -2.82
CA GLY A 16 -3.26 -38.30 -3.39
C GLY A 16 -3.93 -37.78 -4.67
N ALA A 17 -3.76 -36.49 -5.02
CA ALA A 17 -4.46 -35.85 -6.13
C ALA A 17 -3.57 -35.13 -7.16
N ILE A 18 -2.24 -35.13 -7.04
CA ILE A 18 -1.37 -34.30 -7.91
C ILE A 18 -0.32 -35.17 -8.59
N ASN A 19 -0.42 -35.30 -9.92
CA ASN A 19 0.65 -35.83 -10.77
C ASN A 19 1.82 -34.83 -10.80
N VAL A 20 2.75 -34.97 -9.86
CA VAL A 20 3.95 -34.12 -9.72
C VAL A 20 4.91 -34.41 -10.89
N LYS A 21 4.81 -33.65 -11.99
CA LYS A 21 5.78 -33.71 -13.09
C LYS A 21 7.16 -33.17 -12.63
N THR A 22 8.24 -33.72 -13.18
CA THR A 22 9.66 -33.45 -12.87
C THR A 22 10.11 -31.99 -13.04
N LYS A 23 9.31 -31.09 -13.65
CA LYS A 23 9.54 -29.64 -13.67
C LYS A 23 9.37 -28.96 -12.30
N VAL A 24 8.77 -29.63 -11.32
CA VAL A 24 8.48 -29.12 -9.96
C VAL A 24 9.75 -28.76 -9.16
N PHE A 25 10.92 -29.28 -9.55
CA PHE A 25 12.21 -28.99 -8.90
C PHE A 25 13.13 -28.07 -9.71
N ALA A 26 12.67 -27.55 -10.88
CA ALA A 26 13.46 -26.57 -11.61
C ALA A 26 13.59 -25.30 -10.73
N GLN A 27 14.82 -24.89 -10.46
CA GLN A 27 15.08 -23.60 -9.85
C GLN A 27 14.55 -22.54 -10.82
N SER A 28 13.62 -21.71 -10.36
CA SER A 28 13.25 -20.50 -11.08
C SER A 28 14.51 -19.66 -11.25
N ILE A 29 14.80 -19.25 -12.48
CA ILE A 29 15.90 -18.34 -12.77
C ILE A 29 15.66 -17.09 -11.89
N PRO A 30 16.65 -16.66 -11.09
CA PRO A 30 16.52 -15.43 -10.31
C PRO A 30 16.09 -14.27 -11.21
N PRO A 31 15.25 -13.34 -10.73
CA PRO A 31 14.91 -12.15 -11.50
C PRO A 31 16.18 -11.48 -12.01
N ILE A 32 16.26 -11.28 -13.33
CA ILE A 32 17.35 -10.55 -13.94
C ILE A 32 16.91 -9.09 -14.03
N ARG A 33 17.73 -8.20 -13.48
CA ARG A 33 17.53 -6.76 -13.60
C ARG A 33 17.95 -6.28 -14.98
N LYS A 34 17.09 -5.50 -15.64
CA LYS A 34 17.50 -4.76 -16.83
C LYS A 34 18.56 -3.73 -16.45
N ALA A 35 19.64 -3.65 -17.25
CA ALA A 35 20.68 -2.66 -17.04
C ALA A 35 20.09 -1.24 -17.01
N THR A 36 20.51 -0.42 -16.04
CA THR A 36 20.10 0.98 -15.98
C THR A 36 20.66 1.71 -17.20
N LYS A 37 19.78 2.39 -17.96
CA LYS A 37 20.17 3.16 -19.14
C LYS A 37 20.14 4.66 -18.85
N GLU A 38 18.98 5.14 -18.44
CA GLU A 38 18.71 6.54 -18.14
C GLU A 38 17.93 6.61 -16.83
N THR A 39 18.42 7.36 -15.85
CA THR A 39 17.79 7.38 -14.51
C THR A 39 16.78 8.52 -14.42
N PHE A 40 15.51 8.18 -14.22
CA PHE A 40 14.44 9.17 -14.01
C PHE A 40 13.93 9.23 -12.57
N CYS A 41 14.13 8.17 -11.79
CA CYS A 41 13.91 8.19 -10.35
C CYS A 41 14.91 7.29 -9.62
N THR A 42 15.07 7.52 -8.31
CA THR A 42 15.88 6.68 -7.44
C THR A 42 14.97 5.95 -6.45
N LEU A 43 15.12 4.64 -6.38
CA LEU A 43 14.52 3.78 -5.38
C LEU A 43 15.55 3.48 -4.29
N TYR A 44 15.18 3.72 -3.06
CA TYR A 44 16.01 3.49 -1.88
C TYR A 44 15.48 2.28 -1.14
N ARG A 45 16.37 1.40 -0.68
CA ARG A 45 15.96 0.29 0.19
C ARG A 45 17.04 -0.07 1.20
N SER A 46 16.59 -0.69 2.28
CA SER A 46 17.44 -1.28 3.30
C SER A 46 16.91 -2.66 3.67
N VAL A 47 17.82 -3.62 3.83
CA VAL A 47 17.50 -5.03 4.12
C VAL A 47 18.31 -5.57 5.30
N ASN A 48 17.78 -6.61 5.94
CA ASN A 48 18.40 -7.37 7.04
C ASN A 48 18.66 -6.57 8.33
N GLY A 49 18.20 -5.33 8.43
CA GLY A 49 18.07 -4.62 9.71
C GLY A 49 16.76 -5.01 10.41
N ASN A 50 16.54 -4.46 11.62
CA ASN A 50 15.20 -4.42 12.20
C ASN A 50 14.37 -3.32 11.50
N PRO A 51 13.03 -3.31 11.68
CA PRO A 51 12.16 -2.38 10.94
C PRO A 51 12.50 -0.89 11.12
N ALA A 52 12.81 -0.44 12.34
CA ALA A 52 13.15 0.96 12.64
C ALA A 52 14.50 1.36 12.04
N THR A 53 15.52 0.49 12.14
CA THR A 53 16.84 0.75 11.57
C THR A 53 16.80 0.74 10.03
N ASN A 54 16.00 -0.14 9.42
CA ASN A 54 15.83 -0.18 7.97
C ASN A 54 15.21 1.12 7.43
N ILE A 55 14.13 1.62 8.04
CA ILE A 55 13.53 2.88 7.58
C ILE A 55 14.48 4.07 7.80
N ALA A 56 15.19 4.12 8.93
CA ALA A 56 16.18 5.15 9.19
C ALA A 56 17.28 5.16 8.12
N LYS A 57 17.81 3.99 7.74
CA LYS A 57 18.82 3.86 6.69
C LYS A 57 18.28 4.23 5.30
N VAL A 58 17.01 3.94 5.00
CA VAL A 58 16.38 4.41 3.76
C VAL A 58 16.36 5.93 3.70
N ILE A 59 15.92 6.59 4.77
CA ILE A 59 15.86 8.06 4.84
C ILE A 59 17.27 8.69 4.84
N GLU A 60 18.25 8.07 5.50
CA GLU A 60 19.65 8.49 5.45
C GLU A 60 20.20 8.44 4.02
N GLN A 61 19.95 7.36 3.28
CA GLN A 61 20.39 7.25 1.87
C GLN A 61 19.76 8.32 0.97
N MET A 62 18.57 8.83 1.33
CA MET A 62 17.91 9.96 0.66
C MET A 62 18.51 11.33 1.03
N GLY A 63 19.49 11.37 1.94
CA GLY A 63 20.14 12.58 2.40
C GLY A 63 19.48 13.23 3.64
N GLY A 64 18.69 12.46 4.39
CA GLY A 64 18.04 12.92 5.63
C GLY A 64 16.56 13.27 5.46
N ILE A 65 15.82 13.24 6.56
CA ILE A 65 14.37 13.50 6.58
C ILE A 65 14.04 14.93 6.14
N GLU A 66 14.96 15.88 6.36
CA GLU A 66 14.85 17.29 5.97
C GLU A 66 14.83 17.52 4.45
N LYS A 67 15.21 16.53 3.65
CA LYS A 67 15.08 16.57 2.18
C LYS A 67 13.66 16.29 1.71
N VAL A 68 12.86 15.63 2.54
CA VAL A 68 11.48 15.24 2.23
C VAL A 68 10.49 16.14 2.96
N ILE A 69 10.78 16.48 4.21
CA ILE A 69 9.87 17.19 5.11
C ILE A 69 10.46 18.53 5.52
N GLY A 70 9.73 19.60 5.26
CA GLY A 70 10.03 20.97 5.68
C GLY A 70 9.66 21.23 7.15
N THR A 71 10.18 22.32 7.70
CA THR A 71 9.97 22.69 9.11
C THR A 71 8.51 22.98 9.46
N TYR A 72 7.71 23.48 8.53
CA TYR A 72 6.32 23.92 8.77
C TYR A 72 5.27 23.01 8.12
N ASP A 73 5.70 21.90 7.53
CA ASP A 73 4.84 21.03 6.75
C ASP A 73 3.77 20.39 7.63
N VAL A 74 2.53 20.36 7.14
CA VAL A 74 1.52 19.41 7.63
C VAL A 74 1.76 18.10 6.91
N VAL A 75 2.08 17.04 7.63
CA VAL A 75 2.44 15.74 7.06
C VAL A 75 1.31 14.76 7.28
N VAL A 76 0.63 14.36 6.20
CA VAL A 76 -0.40 13.32 6.21
C VAL A 76 0.27 12.00 5.82
N ILE A 77 0.22 11.02 6.72
CA ILE A 77 0.70 9.67 6.50
C ILE A 77 -0.51 8.75 6.34
N LYS A 78 -0.60 8.07 5.19
CA LYS A 78 -1.63 7.05 4.92
C LYS A 78 -1.04 5.65 5.05
N PRO A 79 -1.20 4.97 6.20
CA PRO A 79 -0.92 3.55 6.30
C PRO A 79 -2.02 2.71 5.63
N ASN A 80 -1.74 1.49 5.15
CA ASN A 80 -2.81 0.53 4.85
C ASN A 80 -3.18 -0.25 6.11
N VAL A 81 -4.36 -0.01 6.69
CA VAL A 81 -4.76 -0.60 7.99
C VAL A 81 -6.07 -1.40 7.88
N GLN A 82 -6.49 -1.72 6.66
CA GLN A 82 -7.63 -2.62 6.42
C GLN A 82 -7.45 -4.00 7.08
N TRP A 83 -6.21 -4.45 7.24
CA TRP A 83 -5.86 -5.75 7.80
C TRP A 83 -4.93 -5.57 9.01
N TRP A 84 -4.42 -6.66 9.58
CA TRP A 84 -3.48 -6.67 10.69
C TRP A 84 -2.24 -7.49 10.32
N ASN A 85 -1.26 -7.59 11.22
CA ASN A 85 -0.03 -8.36 10.99
C ASN A 85 0.69 -7.89 9.71
N GLN A 86 1.06 -8.81 8.81
CA GLN A 86 1.68 -8.53 7.51
C GLN A 86 0.73 -7.90 6.48
N GLY A 87 -0.56 -7.80 6.81
CA GLY A 87 -1.55 -7.08 6.04
C GLY A 87 -1.47 -5.56 6.19
N SER A 88 -0.59 -5.07 7.07
CA SER A 88 -0.39 -3.66 7.42
C SER A 88 1.09 -3.34 7.56
N PRO A 89 1.50 -2.07 7.51
CA PRO A 89 2.90 -1.71 7.65
C PRO A 89 3.43 -2.08 9.03
N ASN A 90 4.74 -2.29 9.12
CA ASN A 90 5.36 -2.54 10.42
C ASN A 90 5.20 -1.33 11.36
N LEU A 91 4.70 -1.56 12.58
CA LEU A 91 4.40 -0.48 13.52
C LEU A 91 5.66 0.23 14.03
N SER A 92 6.78 -0.49 14.14
CA SER A 92 8.09 0.07 14.53
C SER A 92 8.68 0.96 13.43
N SER A 93 8.58 0.55 12.17
CA SER A 93 8.97 1.44 11.04
C SER A 93 8.10 2.70 10.98
N LEU A 94 6.79 2.58 11.16
CA LEU A 94 5.88 3.73 11.14
C LEU A 94 6.17 4.70 12.29
N LYS A 95 6.34 4.18 13.52
CA LYS A 95 6.74 4.99 14.67
C LYS A 95 8.07 5.70 14.40
N ALA A 96 9.10 4.98 13.97
CA ALA A 96 10.42 5.55 13.71
C ALA A 96 10.37 6.65 12.64
N PHE A 97 9.51 6.50 11.62
CA PHE A 97 9.31 7.56 10.62
C PHE A 97 8.65 8.80 11.20
N VAL A 98 7.62 8.66 12.06
CA VAL A 98 7.02 9.79 12.77
C VAL A 98 8.04 10.46 13.71
N ASP A 99 8.83 9.68 14.44
CA ASP A 99 9.88 10.21 15.31
C ASP A 99 10.89 11.04 14.52
N MET A 100 11.36 10.53 13.37
CA MET A 100 12.27 11.27 12.48
C MET A 100 11.69 12.61 12.00
N ILE A 101 10.38 12.68 11.74
CA ILE A 101 9.72 13.94 11.38
C ILE A 101 9.70 14.89 12.58
N MET A 102 9.23 14.41 13.73
CA MET A 102 9.03 15.22 14.93
C MET A 102 10.35 15.74 15.51
N GLU A 103 11.43 14.98 15.35
CA GLU A 103 12.78 15.24 15.84
C GLU A 103 13.74 15.66 14.72
N ARG A 104 13.19 16.02 13.56
CA ARG A 104 13.93 16.45 12.38
C ARG A 104 15.05 17.46 12.74
N PRO A 105 16.28 17.29 12.20
CA PRO A 105 17.35 18.27 12.37
C PRO A 105 16.93 19.69 11.95
N GLY A 106 17.25 20.69 12.78
CA GLY A 106 16.79 22.08 12.61
C GLY A 106 15.34 22.33 13.07
N GLY A 107 14.68 21.32 13.64
CA GLY A 107 13.37 21.41 14.28
C GLY A 107 12.19 21.22 13.32
N PHE A 108 11.06 20.82 13.91
CA PHE A 108 9.76 20.66 13.25
C PHE A 108 8.67 21.40 14.03
N LYS A 109 7.96 22.28 13.32
CA LYS A 109 6.91 23.17 13.84
C LYS A 109 5.53 22.90 13.22
N GLY A 110 5.45 21.95 12.30
CA GLY A 110 4.20 21.52 11.69
C GLY A 110 3.45 20.48 12.53
N GLU A 111 2.60 19.72 11.84
CA GLU A 111 1.78 18.64 12.41
C GLU A 111 2.00 17.35 11.64
N VAL A 112 1.89 16.21 12.32
CA VAL A 112 1.84 14.89 11.68
C VAL A 112 0.48 14.27 11.93
N VAL A 113 -0.15 13.78 10.86
CA VAL A 113 -1.47 13.16 10.93
C VAL A 113 -1.38 11.78 10.32
N ILE A 114 -1.72 10.75 11.09
CA ILE A 114 -2.04 9.43 10.53
C ILE A 114 -3.51 9.49 10.10
N ALA A 115 -3.76 9.37 8.80
CA ALA A 115 -5.11 9.47 8.25
C ALA A 115 -5.42 8.26 7.36
N GLU A 116 -6.57 7.60 7.57
CA GLU A 116 -6.83 6.31 6.94
C GLU A 116 -8.32 5.98 6.81
N ASN A 117 -8.70 5.45 5.64
CA ASN A 117 -9.94 4.69 5.45
C ASN A 117 -9.64 3.19 5.33
N CYS A 118 -10.10 2.38 6.31
CA CYS A 118 -9.96 0.92 6.27
C CYS A 118 -11.21 0.21 5.73
N HIS A 119 -12.28 0.95 5.43
CA HIS A 119 -13.57 0.44 4.93
C HIS A 119 -14.21 -0.53 5.94
N ARG A 120 -14.45 -0.04 7.16
CA ARG A 120 -14.95 -0.82 8.31
C ARG A 120 -16.08 -0.10 9.06
N GLY A 121 -16.95 0.58 8.31
CA GLY A 121 -18.10 1.24 8.91
C GLY A 121 -17.74 2.57 9.56
N SER A 122 -18.70 3.07 10.30
CA SER A 122 -18.62 4.32 11.09
C SER A 122 -17.64 4.27 12.26
N SER A 123 -17.16 3.09 12.66
CA SER A 123 -16.35 2.87 13.87
C SER A 123 -15.12 1.99 13.61
N PRO A 124 -14.23 2.38 12.68
CA PRO A 124 -13.09 1.57 12.29
C PRO A 124 -12.13 1.28 13.46
N GLY A 125 -11.98 2.25 14.38
CA GLY A 125 -11.14 2.12 15.57
C GLY A 125 -11.52 0.96 16.50
N THR A 126 -12.77 0.49 16.49
CA THR A 126 -13.22 -0.64 17.33
C THR A 126 -13.44 -1.92 16.52
N SER A 127 -13.22 -1.88 15.20
CA SER A 127 -13.49 -3.00 14.31
C SER A 127 -12.45 -4.11 14.46
N ALA A 128 -12.85 -5.25 15.01
CA ALA A 128 -12.01 -6.44 15.19
C ALA A 128 -11.54 -7.09 13.86
N SER A 129 -12.06 -6.63 12.71
CA SER A 129 -11.66 -7.06 11.37
C SER A 129 -10.73 -6.06 10.67
N SER A 130 -10.10 -5.17 11.44
CA SER A 130 -9.15 -4.15 10.98
C SER A 130 -7.87 -4.15 11.83
N GLY A 131 -6.80 -3.56 11.31
CA GLY A 131 -5.55 -3.38 12.06
C GLY A 131 -5.62 -2.33 13.16
N TRP A 132 -6.73 -1.60 13.27
CA TRP A 132 -6.94 -0.62 14.33
C TRP A 132 -7.16 -1.31 15.68
N ALA A 133 -8.08 -2.26 15.74
CA ALA A 133 -8.41 -2.97 16.98
C ALA A 133 -7.78 -4.36 17.10
N LYS A 134 -7.55 -5.05 15.98
CA LYS A 134 -7.06 -6.44 16.01
C LYS A 134 -5.61 -6.49 16.46
N ARG A 135 -5.31 -7.35 17.44
CA ARG A 135 -3.95 -7.63 17.91
C ARG A 135 -3.05 -8.13 16.78
N PHE A 136 -1.84 -7.60 16.76
CA PHE A 136 -0.73 -7.99 15.92
C PHE A 136 0.07 -9.05 16.65
N ASP A 137 0.11 -10.26 16.10
CA ASP A 137 0.91 -11.38 16.61
C ASP A 137 2.38 -11.26 16.15
N TRP A 138 2.58 -10.57 15.03
CA TRP A 138 3.87 -10.15 14.48
C TRP A 138 3.69 -8.79 13.81
N ASN A 139 4.79 -8.19 13.34
CA ASN A 139 4.78 -6.88 12.70
C ASN A 139 4.43 -5.69 13.62
N SER A 140 4.52 -5.92 14.94
CA SER A 140 4.54 -4.90 15.98
C SER A 140 5.75 -5.14 16.89
N ASP A 141 6.88 -4.53 16.53
CA ASP A 141 8.17 -4.70 17.22
C ASP A 141 8.38 -3.65 18.34
N ILE A 142 7.28 -3.15 18.92
CA ILE A 142 7.30 -2.16 19.99
C ILE A 142 6.64 -2.77 21.24
N PRO A 143 7.34 -2.87 22.38
CA PRO A 143 6.76 -3.39 23.62
C PRO A 143 5.49 -2.62 24.03
N GLY A 144 4.41 -3.35 24.31
CA GLY A 144 3.14 -2.77 24.76
C GLY A 144 2.25 -2.19 23.65
N VAL A 145 2.72 -2.15 22.40
CA VAL A 145 1.91 -1.74 21.24
C VAL A 145 1.43 -2.99 20.52
N ASN A 146 0.12 -3.25 20.53
CA ASN A 146 -0.44 -4.47 19.98
C ASN A 146 -1.24 -4.24 18.70
N ASN A 147 -1.55 -3.00 18.33
CA ASN A 147 -2.31 -2.63 17.14
C ASN A 147 -2.09 -1.15 16.80
N MET A 148 -2.75 -0.65 15.76
CA MET A 148 -2.61 0.77 15.38
C MET A 148 -3.21 1.74 16.40
N ASN A 149 -4.25 1.35 17.17
CA ASN A 149 -4.75 2.19 18.25
C ASN A 149 -3.70 2.41 19.35
N ASP A 150 -3.04 1.34 19.80
CA ASP A 150 -1.97 1.43 20.81
C ASP A 150 -0.83 2.32 20.31
N LEU A 151 -0.48 2.23 19.03
CA LEU A 151 0.53 3.09 18.41
C LEU A 151 0.08 4.56 18.39
N SER A 152 -1.16 4.83 17.98
CA SER A 152 -1.73 6.18 17.98
C SER A 152 -1.77 6.79 19.38
N ILE A 153 -2.15 6.01 20.40
CA ILE A 153 -2.14 6.44 21.80
C ILE A 153 -0.70 6.76 22.24
N LEU A 154 0.26 5.90 21.91
CA LEU A 154 1.68 6.14 22.23
C LEU A 154 2.20 7.42 21.57
N LEU A 155 1.96 7.62 20.27
CA LEU A 155 2.41 8.80 19.53
C LEU A 155 1.73 10.08 20.03
N ASN A 156 0.43 10.03 20.34
CA ASN A 156 -0.28 11.17 20.93
C ASN A 156 0.26 11.51 22.33
N LYS A 157 0.58 10.50 23.15
CA LYS A 157 1.23 10.72 24.46
C LYS A 157 2.59 11.40 24.35
N ILE A 158 3.38 11.05 23.32
CA ILE A 158 4.72 11.61 23.10
C ILE A 158 4.65 13.03 22.51
N TYR A 159 3.82 13.23 21.48
CA TYR A 159 3.85 14.45 20.65
C TYR A 159 2.69 15.42 20.90
N GLY A 160 1.68 15.01 21.66
CA GLY A 160 0.53 15.82 22.05
C GLY A 160 -0.18 16.41 20.84
N LYS A 161 -0.49 17.70 20.90
CA LYS A 161 -1.26 18.44 19.88
C LYS A 161 -0.64 18.44 18.48
N ARG A 162 0.66 18.15 18.34
CA ARG A 162 1.32 18.09 17.01
C ARG A 162 1.06 16.78 16.28
N PHE A 163 0.42 15.80 16.92
CA PHE A 163 0.09 14.51 16.33
C PHE A 163 -1.42 14.25 16.39
N SER A 164 -1.98 13.81 15.25
CA SER A 164 -3.38 13.40 15.16
C SER A 164 -3.56 12.04 14.51
N THR A 165 -4.64 11.36 14.87
CA THR A 165 -5.11 10.15 14.18
C THR A 165 -6.53 10.40 13.69
N ILE A 166 -6.71 10.34 12.37
CA ILE A 166 -7.98 10.62 11.71
C ILE A 166 -8.45 9.40 10.94
N HIS A 167 -9.69 8.99 11.18
CA HIS A 167 -10.35 7.99 10.34
C HIS A 167 -11.14 8.70 9.26
N TRP A 168 -10.85 8.40 8.01
CA TRP A 168 -11.71 8.78 6.92
C TRP A 168 -12.83 7.74 6.83
N ILE A 169 -14.07 8.20 6.99
CA ILE A 169 -15.27 7.37 6.99
C ILE A 169 -15.99 7.60 5.67
N ASP A 170 -16.41 6.53 5.00
CA ASP A 170 -17.19 6.61 3.76
C ASP A 170 -18.53 7.34 4.00
N VAL A 171 -19.07 7.99 2.96
CA VAL A 171 -20.36 8.69 3.05
C VAL A 171 -21.50 7.75 3.47
N GLU A 172 -21.55 6.53 2.95
CA GLU A 172 -22.57 5.54 3.35
C GLU A 172 -22.46 5.11 4.83
N ASP A 173 -21.27 5.27 5.41
CA ASP A 173 -20.95 4.88 6.77
C ASP A 173 -21.06 6.05 7.77
N GLY A 174 -21.64 7.17 7.36
CA GLY A 174 -21.96 8.30 8.25
C GLY A 174 -21.08 9.52 8.11
N SER A 175 -20.19 9.56 7.10
CA SER A 175 -19.62 10.81 6.61
C SER A 175 -20.62 11.54 5.70
N LYS A 176 -20.15 12.54 4.96
CA LYS A 176 -21.00 13.32 4.05
C LYS A 176 -20.25 13.77 2.80
N GLN A 177 -20.98 13.88 1.69
CA GLN A 177 -20.51 14.60 0.53
C GLN A 177 -20.46 16.10 0.87
N ILE A 178 -19.36 16.74 0.50
CA ILE A 178 -19.12 18.17 0.67
C ILE A 178 -18.62 18.76 -0.65
N PHE A 179 -18.64 20.08 -0.76
CA PHE A 179 -18.22 20.79 -1.97
C PHE A 179 -17.03 21.71 -1.73
N SER A 180 -16.73 22.03 -0.47
CA SER A 180 -15.56 22.82 -0.08
C SER A 180 -15.20 22.62 1.39
N PRO A 181 -13.99 23.05 1.81
CA PRO A 181 -13.60 22.97 3.22
C PRO A 181 -14.49 23.75 4.20
N SER A 182 -15.27 24.73 3.74
CA SER A 182 -16.22 25.43 4.62
C SER A 182 -17.41 24.57 5.06
N ASP A 183 -17.67 23.47 4.36
CA ASP A 183 -18.75 22.53 4.70
C ASP A 183 -18.34 21.59 5.85
N GLY A 184 -17.08 21.62 6.28
CA GLY A 184 -16.49 20.74 7.30
C GLY A 184 -15.91 19.45 6.72
N SER A 185 -15.69 18.46 7.57
CA SER A 185 -15.11 17.18 7.16
C SER A 185 -16.08 16.35 6.31
N GLY A 186 -15.55 15.64 5.31
CA GLY A 186 -16.32 14.81 4.39
C GLY A 186 -15.51 14.45 3.15
N TYR A 187 -16.19 13.98 2.11
CA TYR A 187 -15.59 13.72 0.80
C TYR A 187 -16.10 14.71 -0.25
N VAL A 188 -15.17 15.25 -1.04
CA VAL A 188 -15.50 15.97 -2.26
C VAL A 188 -15.59 14.96 -3.39
N TYR A 189 -16.70 14.97 -4.14
CA TYR A 189 -16.89 14.15 -5.33
C TYR A 189 -16.69 15.00 -6.58
N CYS A 190 -15.80 14.56 -7.48
CA CYS A 190 -15.55 15.23 -8.75
C CYS A 190 -16.60 14.84 -9.79
N ASP A 191 -17.87 15.12 -9.50
CA ASP A 191 -19.06 14.75 -10.28
C ASP A 191 -19.64 15.90 -11.11
N GLY A 192 -19.04 17.09 -11.07
CA GLY A 192 -19.52 18.27 -11.79
C GLY A 192 -20.55 19.11 -11.03
N LEU A 193 -20.97 18.69 -9.83
CA LEU A 193 -21.97 19.41 -9.04
C LEU A 193 -21.34 20.56 -8.24
N SER A 194 -22.15 21.59 -7.95
CA SER A 194 -21.78 22.70 -7.04
C SER A 194 -20.41 23.34 -7.31
N LYS A 195 -20.01 23.44 -8.59
CA LYS A 195 -18.71 23.97 -9.07
C LYS A 195 -17.49 23.09 -8.79
N VAL A 196 -17.67 21.88 -8.27
CA VAL A 196 -16.59 20.88 -8.24
C VAL A 196 -16.40 20.36 -9.67
N PRO A 197 -15.16 20.34 -10.21
CA PRO A 197 -14.93 19.87 -11.57
C PRO A 197 -15.27 18.39 -11.72
N MET A 198 -15.82 18.01 -12.87
CA MET A 198 -16.00 16.60 -13.21
C MET A 198 -14.64 15.99 -13.59
N ILE A 199 -14.24 14.93 -12.88
CA ILE A 199 -13.00 14.18 -13.16
C ILE A 199 -13.34 12.69 -13.18
N THR A 200 -13.46 12.16 -14.39
CA THR A 200 -13.92 10.80 -14.67
C THR A 200 -12.80 9.92 -15.20
N CYS A 201 -12.89 8.62 -14.92
CA CYS A 201 -12.08 7.57 -15.55
C CYS A 201 -13.02 6.46 -16.02
N ASP A 202 -13.10 6.21 -17.33
CA ASP A 202 -13.82 5.07 -17.89
C ASP A 202 -12.89 3.87 -18.13
N ASN A 203 -13.45 2.68 -18.27
CA ASN A 203 -12.68 1.47 -18.51
C ASN A 203 -12.45 1.14 -20.00
N GLY A 204 -12.93 1.96 -20.93
CA GLY A 204 -12.88 1.70 -22.38
C GLY A 204 -13.73 0.51 -22.86
N GLY A 205 -14.51 -0.11 -21.96
CA GLY A 205 -15.42 -1.19 -22.28
C GLY A 205 -16.62 -0.73 -23.10
N LYS A 206 -17.46 -1.67 -23.55
CA LYS A 206 -18.70 -1.40 -24.31
C LYS A 206 -19.87 -2.19 -23.75
N GLY A 207 -21.09 -1.68 -23.91
CA GLY A 207 -22.31 -2.33 -23.42
C GLY A 207 -22.23 -2.62 -21.92
N ASP A 208 -22.64 -3.82 -21.51
CA ASP A 208 -22.63 -4.25 -20.10
C ASP A 208 -21.24 -4.31 -19.46
N ASN A 209 -20.18 -4.26 -20.28
CA ASN A 209 -18.79 -4.21 -19.82
C ASN A 209 -18.28 -2.78 -19.60
N TYR A 210 -19.02 -1.75 -20.01
CA TYR A 210 -18.64 -0.35 -19.77
C TYR A 210 -18.81 0.02 -18.30
N ARG A 211 -17.79 0.66 -17.73
CA ARG A 211 -17.83 1.26 -16.38
C ARG A 211 -17.11 2.59 -16.40
N ALA A 212 -17.57 3.50 -15.56
CA ALA A 212 -16.88 4.74 -15.23
C ALA A 212 -16.83 4.93 -13.72
N THR A 213 -15.77 5.58 -13.26
CA THR A 213 -15.59 6.06 -11.88
C THR A 213 -15.28 7.55 -11.90
N ILE A 214 -15.48 8.23 -10.77
CA ILE A 214 -15.08 9.62 -10.56
C ILE A 214 -14.08 9.71 -9.43
N MET A 215 -13.25 10.76 -9.44
CA MET A 215 -12.34 11.01 -8.33
C MET A 215 -13.13 11.51 -7.10
N SER A 216 -12.80 10.98 -5.93
CA SER A 216 -13.24 11.51 -4.64
C SER A 216 -12.06 11.68 -3.70
N TYR A 217 -12.08 12.70 -2.84
CA TYR A 217 -10.98 12.94 -1.90
C TYR A 217 -11.47 13.56 -0.58
N PRO A 218 -10.77 13.31 0.53
CA PRO A 218 -11.23 13.75 1.83
C PRO A 218 -10.87 15.21 2.09
N VAL A 219 -11.77 15.91 2.78
CA VAL A 219 -11.42 17.09 3.57
C VAL A 219 -11.67 16.74 5.03
N PHE A 220 -10.72 17.08 5.90
CA PHE A 220 -10.80 16.69 7.31
C PHE A 220 -10.07 17.67 8.22
N SER A 221 -10.43 17.65 9.50
CA SER A 221 -9.78 18.46 10.54
C SER A 221 -8.88 17.60 11.42
N THR A 222 -7.70 18.10 11.78
CA THR A 222 -6.83 17.51 12.81
C THR A 222 -7.37 17.80 14.21
N ASP A 223 -6.80 17.15 15.24
CA ASP A 223 -7.16 17.41 16.65
C ASP A 223 -6.77 18.84 17.09
N SER A 224 -5.83 19.47 16.39
CA SER A 224 -5.47 20.88 16.56
C SER A 224 -6.39 21.85 15.82
N GLY A 225 -7.37 21.33 15.05
CA GLY A 225 -8.32 22.11 14.27
C GLY A 225 -7.79 22.58 12.91
N THR A 226 -6.66 22.05 12.45
CA THR A 226 -6.14 22.33 11.10
C THR A 226 -7.01 21.64 10.08
N ILE A 227 -7.59 22.39 9.14
CA ILE A 227 -8.44 21.84 8.08
C ILE A 227 -7.57 21.54 6.86
N ILE A 228 -7.61 20.30 6.41
CA ILE A 228 -6.81 19.77 5.30
C ILE A 228 -7.77 19.39 4.18
N ASP A 229 -7.68 20.09 3.06
CA ASP A 229 -8.24 19.67 1.78
C ASP A 229 -7.18 18.82 1.08
N PHE A 230 -7.44 17.52 0.93
CA PHE A 230 -6.42 16.61 0.42
C PHE A 230 -5.92 17.00 -0.97
N LYS A 231 -6.74 17.64 -1.80
CA LYS A 231 -6.32 18.14 -3.11
C LYS A 231 -5.60 19.48 -2.99
N HIS A 232 -6.23 20.44 -2.32
CA HIS A 232 -5.83 21.86 -2.40
C HIS A 232 -4.89 22.34 -1.28
N GLY A 233 -4.68 21.56 -0.22
CA GLY A 233 -3.75 21.88 0.86
C GLY A 233 -4.44 22.36 2.14
N VAL A 234 -3.72 23.13 2.94
CA VAL A 234 -4.20 23.60 4.25
C VAL A 234 -5.14 24.78 4.07
N TRP A 235 -6.32 24.71 4.69
CA TRP A 235 -7.34 25.75 4.66
C TRP A 235 -7.55 26.37 6.03
N LYS A 236 -7.70 27.70 6.07
CA LYS A 236 -7.91 28.45 7.31
C LYS A 236 -8.74 29.71 7.05
N ARG A 237 -9.82 29.88 7.82
CA ARG A 237 -10.64 31.10 7.86
C ARG A 237 -11.09 31.60 6.48
N GLY A 238 -11.62 30.70 5.64
CA GLY A 238 -12.18 31.09 4.33
C GLY A 238 -11.21 31.00 3.16
N ALA A 239 -9.93 30.75 3.39
CA ALA A 239 -8.93 30.71 2.33
C ALA A 239 -7.91 29.57 2.50
N TYR A 240 -7.32 29.13 1.39
CA TYR A 240 -6.14 28.28 1.40
C TYR A 240 -4.92 29.06 1.87
N THR A 241 -4.02 28.39 2.59
CA THR A 241 -2.80 28.98 3.14
C THR A 241 -1.57 28.52 2.36
N ASP A 242 -0.45 29.23 2.53
CA ASP A 242 0.85 28.83 1.98
C ASP A 242 1.55 27.72 2.81
N GLN A 243 0.89 27.20 3.86
CA GLN A 243 1.47 26.11 4.65
C GLN A 243 1.55 24.83 3.81
N PRO A 244 2.75 24.23 3.64
CA PRO A 244 2.89 23.07 2.79
C PRO A 244 2.18 21.84 3.37
N LEU A 245 1.50 21.09 2.49
CA LEU A 245 0.95 19.77 2.79
C LEU A 245 1.83 18.71 2.14
N ARG A 246 2.37 17.78 2.95
CA ARG A 246 3.11 16.60 2.49
C ARG A 246 2.25 15.36 2.65
N PHE A 247 2.18 14.55 1.60
CA PHE A 247 1.48 13.27 1.60
C PHE A 247 2.49 12.12 1.53
N ILE A 248 2.49 11.28 2.57
CA ILE A 248 3.32 10.09 2.67
C ILE A 248 2.43 8.86 2.56
N ASN A 249 2.63 8.10 1.49
CA ASN A 249 1.94 6.83 1.28
C ASN A 249 2.76 5.70 1.92
N PHE A 250 2.25 5.07 2.97
CA PHE A 250 3.01 4.15 3.81
C PHE A 250 2.39 2.74 3.76
N ALA A 251 2.86 1.90 2.84
CA ALA A 251 2.25 0.62 2.54
C ALA A 251 3.00 -0.59 3.14
N ALA A 252 2.33 -1.74 3.13
CA ALA A 252 2.91 -3.06 3.33
C ALA A 252 2.93 -3.84 2.01
N LEU A 253 3.95 -4.67 1.83
CA LEU A 253 4.03 -5.59 0.70
C LEU A 253 3.40 -6.94 1.04
N ASN A 254 2.40 -7.37 0.26
CA ASN A 254 1.72 -8.63 0.56
C ASN A 254 1.01 -9.26 -0.64
N HIS A 255 0.77 -10.58 -0.59
CA HIS A 255 -0.23 -11.21 -1.44
C HIS A 255 -1.61 -10.60 -1.17
N HIS A 256 -2.37 -10.32 -2.24
CA HIS A 256 -3.74 -9.86 -2.11
C HIS A 256 -4.76 -10.90 -2.60
N SER A 257 -4.78 -11.16 -3.90
CA SER A 257 -5.75 -12.07 -4.55
C SER A 257 -5.27 -12.51 -5.92
N ILE A 258 -5.99 -13.45 -6.55
CA ILE A 258 -5.69 -13.91 -7.91
C ILE A 258 -6.03 -12.88 -9.00
N TYR A 259 -6.92 -11.93 -8.72
CA TYR A 259 -7.38 -10.89 -9.65
C TYR A 259 -6.68 -9.55 -9.45
N CYS A 260 -5.92 -9.41 -8.35
CA CYS A 260 -5.15 -8.20 -8.03
C CYS A 260 -3.64 -8.49 -7.97
N GLY A 261 -3.23 -9.73 -7.69
CA GLY A 261 -1.83 -10.07 -7.44
C GLY A 261 -1.37 -9.64 -6.04
N ALA A 262 -0.83 -8.44 -5.93
CA ALA A 262 -0.22 -7.90 -4.71
C ALA A 262 -0.98 -6.70 -4.13
N THR A 263 -0.71 -6.42 -2.86
CA THR A 263 -1.00 -5.14 -2.20
C THR A 263 0.33 -4.47 -1.90
N SER A 264 0.43 -3.17 -2.19
CA SER A 264 1.55 -2.29 -1.84
C SER A 264 1.13 -0.82 -2.08
N ALA A 265 2.02 0.06 -2.53
CA ALA A 265 1.85 1.50 -2.56
C ALA A 265 0.70 1.96 -3.47
N ILE A 266 0.57 1.41 -4.68
CA ILE A 266 -0.50 1.82 -5.61
C ILE A 266 -1.86 1.50 -4.99
N LYS A 267 -2.08 0.25 -4.58
CA LYS A 267 -3.36 -0.17 -4.03
C LYS A 267 -3.75 0.58 -2.74
N ASN A 268 -2.79 1.11 -1.98
CA ASN A 268 -3.10 1.88 -0.76
C ASN A 268 -3.84 3.21 -1.06
N TYR A 269 -3.73 3.77 -2.26
CA TYR A 269 -4.51 4.94 -2.68
C TYR A 269 -6.02 4.69 -2.68
N MET A 270 -6.48 3.44 -2.83
CA MET A 270 -7.91 3.13 -2.73
C MET A 270 -8.49 3.51 -1.36
N GLY A 271 -7.68 3.48 -0.30
CA GLY A 271 -8.10 3.91 1.04
C GLY A 271 -8.02 5.41 1.26
N VAL A 272 -7.79 6.21 0.21
CA VAL A 272 -7.92 7.67 0.21
C VAL A 272 -9.26 8.09 -0.37
N THR A 273 -9.82 7.31 -1.29
CA THR A 273 -11.11 7.59 -1.92
C THR A 273 -12.27 7.11 -1.07
N ASP A 274 -13.45 7.70 -1.28
CA ASP A 274 -14.70 7.17 -0.76
C ASP A 274 -15.07 5.87 -1.50
N LEU A 275 -15.31 4.79 -0.74
CA LEU A 275 -15.71 3.48 -1.26
C LEU A 275 -17.16 3.11 -0.98
N SER A 276 -18.02 4.10 -0.73
CA SER A 276 -19.46 3.92 -0.59
C SER A 276 -20.02 3.09 -1.75
N GLY A 277 -20.96 2.22 -1.42
CA GLY A 277 -21.50 1.20 -2.30
C GLY A 277 -20.79 -0.15 -2.19
N GLY A 278 -19.62 -0.22 -1.57
CA GLY A 278 -18.91 -1.48 -1.38
C GLY A 278 -18.43 -2.16 -2.68
N PRO A 279 -17.96 -3.42 -2.60
CA PRO A 279 -17.10 -4.00 -3.64
C PRO A 279 -17.84 -4.66 -4.82
N ASP A 280 -19.16 -4.80 -4.76
CA ASP A 280 -19.94 -5.63 -5.69
C ASP A 280 -20.67 -4.77 -6.75
N PRO A 281 -20.16 -4.69 -8.00
CA PRO A 281 -20.73 -3.82 -9.02
C PRO A 281 -22.17 -4.16 -9.42
N PHE A 282 -22.66 -5.36 -9.08
CA PHE A 282 -24.00 -5.84 -9.45
C PHE A 282 -25.04 -5.68 -8.35
N LYS A 283 -24.64 -5.17 -7.17
CA LYS A 283 -25.55 -4.99 -6.03
C LYS A 283 -25.52 -3.57 -5.50
N ASN A 284 -24.37 -3.12 -5.06
CA ASN A 284 -24.23 -1.83 -4.38
C ASN A 284 -23.04 -1.02 -4.85
N GLY A 285 -22.16 -1.49 -5.73
CA GLY A 285 -20.86 -0.88 -6.02
C GLY A 285 -20.84 0.50 -6.68
N ARG A 286 -21.93 1.25 -6.72
CA ARG A 286 -21.93 2.62 -7.25
C ARG A 286 -21.63 3.60 -6.12
N LEU A 287 -20.74 4.54 -6.38
CA LEU A 287 -20.42 5.64 -5.47
C LEU A 287 -21.56 6.68 -5.50
N THR A 288 -21.93 7.11 -6.71
CA THR A 288 -23.01 8.07 -6.96
C THR A 288 -23.48 7.96 -8.41
N GLY A 289 -24.78 8.14 -8.64
CA GLY A 289 -25.37 8.07 -9.99
C GLY A 289 -25.00 6.77 -10.74
N ASP A 290 -24.37 6.91 -11.89
CA ASP A 290 -23.86 5.80 -12.71
C ASP A 290 -22.37 5.50 -12.50
N TYR A 291 -21.71 6.20 -11.59
CA TYR A 291 -20.29 6.03 -11.32
C TYR A 291 -20.05 4.95 -10.27
N TYR A 292 -19.21 3.99 -10.63
CA TYR A 292 -18.70 2.96 -9.73
C TYR A 292 -17.70 3.58 -8.75
N ASN A 293 -17.60 3.03 -7.54
CA ASN A 293 -16.49 3.37 -6.64
C ASN A 293 -15.18 2.71 -7.11
N PHE A 294 -14.07 3.10 -6.50
CA PHE A 294 -12.74 2.59 -6.85
C PHE A 294 -12.58 1.07 -6.61
N HIS A 295 -13.43 0.42 -5.81
CA HIS A 295 -13.33 -1.02 -5.62
C HIS A 295 -14.10 -1.82 -6.68
N SER A 296 -15.30 -1.38 -7.06
CA SER A 296 -16.18 -2.08 -7.98
C SER A 296 -15.92 -1.72 -9.45
N PHE A 297 -15.27 -0.59 -9.72
CA PHE A 297 -14.84 -0.20 -11.06
C PHE A 297 -13.91 -1.26 -11.69
N PRO A 298 -12.79 -1.67 -11.05
CA PRO A 298 -11.86 -2.63 -11.65
C PRO A 298 -12.22 -4.10 -11.44
N PHE A 299 -13.18 -4.43 -10.56
CA PHE A 299 -13.42 -5.81 -10.13
C PHE A 299 -14.89 -6.25 -10.20
N ASN A 300 -15.09 -7.57 -10.35
CA ASN A 300 -16.37 -8.24 -10.14
C ASN A 300 -16.41 -8.82 -8.73
N LYS A 301 -16.29 -7.94 -7.72
CA LYS A 301 -16.19 -8.27 -6.29
C LYS A 301 -14.95 -9.10 -5.94
N TRP A 302 -14.99 -10.41 -6.19
CA TRP A 302 -13.93 -11.37 -5.87
C TRP A 302 -13.28 -11.99 -7.12
N ALA A 303 -13.49 -11.36 -8.28
CA ALA A 303 -12.94 -11.76 -9.56
C ALA A 303 -12.49 -10.53 -10.36
N SER A 304 -11.71 -10.76 -11.40
CA SER A 304 -11.31 -9.71 -12.35
C SER A 304 -12.53 -9.01 -12.93
N GLY A 305 -12.42 -7.70 -13.13
CA GLY A 305 -13.44 -6.91 -13.83
C GLY A 305 -13.41 -7.15 -15.34
N PRO A 306 -14.26 -6.40 -16.08
CA PRO A 306 -14.44 -6.59 -17.51
C PRO A 306 -13.21 -6.20 -18.35
N VAL A 307 -12.36 -5.30 -17.85
CA VAL A 307 -11.16 -4.83 -18.56
C VAL A 307 -9.95 -4.95 -17.63
N PRO A 308 -8.82 -5.55 -18.08
CA PRO A 308 -7.61 -5.67 -17.29
C PRO A 308 -6.95 -4.32 -16.95
N GLY A 309 -6.22 -4.28 -15.83
CA GLY A 309 -5.41 -3.12 -15.43
C GLY A 309 -6.17 -1.90 -14.91
N MET A 310 -7.49 -1.98 -14.76
CA MET A 310 -8.34 -0.83 -14.40
C MET A 310 -8.08 -0.27 -12.99
N LEU A 311 -7.60 -1.09 -12.05
CA LEU A 311 -7.12 -0.61 -10.75
C LEU A 311 -5.98 0.39 -10.93
N GLY A 312 -5.09 0.11 -11.88
CA GLY A 312 -3.98 0.99 -12.22
C GLY A 312 -4.46 2.28 -12.85
N LYS A 313 -5.36 2.17 -13.82
CA LYS A 313 -5.89 3.32 -14.56
C LYS A 313 -6.59 4.34 -13.63
N GLU A 314 -7.50 3.89 -12.76
CA GLU A 314 -8.21 4.81 -11.86
C GLU A 314 -7.27 5.48 -10.84
N ILE A 315 -6.28 4.74 -10.32
CA ILE A 315 -5.31 5.28 -9.36
C ILE A 315 -4.32 6.22 -10.06
N GLY A 316 -3.92 5.92 -11.29
CA GLY A 316 -3.12 6.83 -12.10
C GLY A 316 -3.86 8.14 -12.37
N MET A 317 -5.16 8.07 -12.67
CA MET A 317 -6.00 9.27 -12.82
C MET A 317 -6.06 10.07 -11.51
N PHE A 318 -6.18 9.40 -10.37
CA PHE A 318 -6.15 10.05 -9.05
C PHE A 318 -4.82 10.76 -8.80
N ILE A 319 -3.69 10.08 -9.03
CA ILE A 319 -2.34 10.64 -8.84
C ILE A 319 -2.13 11.89 -9.73
N LYS A 320 -2.60 11.83 -10.97
CA LYS A 320 -2.49 12.90 -11.97
C LYS A 320 -3.32 14.13 -11.64
N THR A 321 -4.50 13.95 -11.05
CA THR A 321 -5.52 15.02 -10.96
C THR A 321 -5.84 15.49 -9.55
N ILE A 322 -5.61 14.64 -8.54
CA ILE A 322 -5.89 14.93 -7.13
C ILE A 322 -4.59 15.20 -6.38
N ARG A 323 -3.80 14.16 -6.12
CA ARG A 323 -2.52 14.30 -5.42
C ARG A 323 -1.65 13.05 -5.58
N LYS A 324 -0.40 13.27 -5.99
CA LYS A 324 0.69 12.31 -5.87
C LYS A 324 1.32 12.40 -4.47
N ALA A 325 1.67 11.27 -3.88
CA ALA A 325 2.49 11.25 -2.66
C ALA A 325 3.87 11.85 -2.90
N ASP A 326 4.32 12.68 -1.97
CA ASP A 326 5.68 13.21 -1.93
C ASP A 326 6.70 12.08 -1.70
N LEU A 327 6.29 11.04 -0.97
CA LEU A 327 7.08 9.82 -0.78
C LEU A 327 6.17 8.60 -0.62
N ASN A 328 6.51 7.52 -1.30
CA ASN A 328 5.92 6.21 -1.08
C ASN A 328 6.93 5.36 -0.32
N ILE A 329 6.48 4.72 0.76
CA ILE A 329 7.27 3.81 1.58
C ILE A 329 6.55 2.47 1.60
N THR A 330 7.28 1.39 1.37
CA THR A 330 6.79 0.02 1.49
C THR A 330 7.59 -0.70 2.56
N THR A 331 6.91 -1.15 3.60
CA THR A 331 7.50 -2.06 4.59
C THR A 331 7.19 -3.50 4.21
N ALA A 332 8.24 -4.31 4.16
CA ALA A 332 8.21 -5.73 3.85
C ALA A 332 9.00 -6.47 4.93
N GLU A 333 8.67 -6.21 6.20
CA GLU A 333 9.24 -6.97 7.31
C GLU A 333 8.79 -8.43 7.19
N TRP A 334 7.47 -8.62 7.09
CA TRP A 334 6.82 -9.89 6.83
C TRP A 334 5.99 -9.78 5.56
N THR A 335 6.07 -10.79 4.69
CA THR A 335 5.28 -10.85 3.44
C THR A 335 4.43 -12.13 3.43
N GLY A 336 3.12 -11.99 3.27
CA GLY A 336 2.22 -13.13 3.10
C GLY A 336 2.29 -13.66 1.68
N LEU A 337 2.34 -14.99 1.54
CA LEU A 337 2.59 -15.62 0.24
C LEU A 337 1.31 -16.04 -0.49
N SER A 338 0.20 -16.24 0.24
CA SER A 338 -1.11 -16.60 -0.33
C SER A 338 -2.31 -16.07 0.48
N SER A 339 -2.05 -15.34 1.57
CA SER A 339 -3.04 -14.68 2.43
C SER A 339 -2.53 -13.33 2.89
N ARG A 340 -3.46 -12.45 3.21
CA ARG A 340 -3.20 -11.09 3.71
C ARG A 340 -2.80 -11.09 5.18
N THR A 341 -3.33 -12.03 5.97
CA THR A 341 -3.23 -12.02 7.43
C THR A 341 -2.81 -13.37 8.02
N GLU A 342 -2.74 -14.41 7.20
CA GLU A 342 -2.39 -15.77 7.62
C GLU A 342 -1.10 -16.25 6.95
N HIS A 343 -0.52 -17.29 7.53
CA HIS A 343 0.54 -18.09 6.92
C HIS A 343 0.05 -18.77 5.61
N PRO A 344 0.93 -19.18 4.69
CA PRO A 344 2.38 -19.06 4.72
C PRO A 344 2.89 -17.63 4.53
N LEU A 345 3.96 -17.29 5.25
CA LEU A 345 4.61 -15.98 5.23
C LEU A 345 6.13 -16.12 5.15
N SER A 346 6.80 -15.06 4.72
CA SER A 346 8.25 -14.96 4.66
C SER A 346 8.75 -13.76 5.46
N HIS A 347 9.79 -13.96 6.27
CA HIS A 347 10.47 -12.90 7.01
C HIS A 347 11.53 -12.27 6.13
N THR A 348 11.21 -11.14 5.50
CA THR A 348 12.04 -10.52 4.45
C THR A 348 12.87 -9.34 4.95
N GLN A 349 12.52 -8.75 6.10
CA GLN A 349 13.31 -7.72 6.77
C GLN A 349 13.72 -6.55 5.86
N ALA A 350 12.77 -6.02 5.08
CA ALA A 350 13.06 -5.00 4.08
C ALA A 350 12.15 -3.78 4.24
N VAL A 351 12.72 -2.59 3.99
CA VAL A 351 11.98 -1.34 3.82
C VAL A 351 12.47 -0.67 2.56
N LEU A 352 11.55 -0.12 1.77
CA LEU A 352 11.81 0.51 0.49
C LEU A 352 11.08 1.85 0.42
N ALA A 353 11.65 2.82 -0.30
CA ALA A 353 11.00 4.08 -0.58
C ALA A 353 11.33 4.60 -1.98
N CYS A 354 10.36 5.26 -2.60
CA CYS A 354 10.51 5.95 -3.88
C CYS A 354 9.45 7.05 -4.02
N THR A 355 9.77 8.10 -4.78
CA THR A 355 8.80 9.13 -5.17
C THR A 355 7.82 8.62 -6.24
N ASP A 356 8.15 7.53 -6.94
CA ASP A 356 7.29 6.90 -7.93
C ASP A 356 6.70 5.58 -7.40
N PRO A 357 5.36 5.47 -7.24
CA PRO A 357 4.73 4.28 -6.68
C PRO A 357 4.77 3.06 -7.62
N VAL A 358 4.80 3.26 -8.95
CA VAL A 358 4.92 2.16 -9.92
C VAL A 358 6.31 1.54 -9.82
N ALA A 359 7.36 2.35 -9.86
CA ALA A 359 8.73 1.86 -9.69
C ALA A 359 8.90 1.11 -8.35
N LEU A 360 8.31 1.64 -7.28
CA LEU A 360 8.34 1.01 -5.96
C LEU A 360 7.68 -0.36 -5.94
N ASP A 361 6.45 -0.46 -6.45
CA ASP A 361 5.69 -1.71 -6.42
C ASP A 361 6.26 -2.74 -7.39
N TYR A 362 6.70 -2.33 -8.58
CA TYR A 362 7.41 -3.19 -9.52
C TYR A 362 8.64 -3.80 -8.85
N HIS A 363 9.51 -2.98 -8.24
CA HIS A 363 10.73 -3.46 -7.59
C HIS A 363 10.44 -4.35 -6.38
N ALA A 364 9.52 -3.92 -5.50
CA ALA A 364 9.16 -4.65 -4.29
C ALA A 364 8.59 -6.03 -4.64
N THR A 365 7.74 -6.12 -5.66
CA THR A 365 7.18 -7.39 -6.09
C THR A 365 8.19 -8.29 -6.80
N LYS A 366 9.01 -7.74 -7.72
CA LYS A 366 10.03 -8.50 -8.47
C LYS A 366 11.12 -9.09 -7.58
N TYR A 367 11.64 -8.30 -6.63
CA TYR A 367 12.84 -8.66 -5.87
C TYR A 367 12.57 -9.14 -4.44
N ILE A 368 11.33 -9.02 -3.95
CA ILE A 368 10.98 -9.46 -2.58
C ILE A 368 9.79 -10.42 -2.60
N LEU A 369 8.62 -10.02 -3.09
CA LEU A 369 7.43 -10.88 -3.00
C LEU A 369 7.53 -12.12 -3.92
N TYR A 370 7.88 -11.93 -5.19
CA TYR A 370 7.95 -13.01 -6.17
C TYR A 370 9.00 -14.07 -5.83
N PRO A 371 10.25 -13.75 -5.45
CA PRO A 371 11.25 -14.75 -5.11
C PRO A 371 10.84 -15.64 -3.92
N ASN A 372 10.09 -15.06 -2.96
CA ASN A 372 9.60 -15.79 -1.80
C ASN A 372 8.33 -16.59 -2.10
N SER A 373 7.39 -16.03 -2.84
CA SER A 373 6.12 -16.69 -3.14
C SER A 373 6.23 -17.70 -4.30
N ARG A 374 6.96 -17.33 -5.37
CA ARG A 374 7.03 -18.01 -6.67
C ARG A 374 5.65 -18.26 -7.29
N LEU A 375 4.75 -17.29 -7.14
CA LEU A 375 3.45 -17.28 -7.78
C LEU A 375 3.50 -16.29 -8.94
N ASP A 376 3.15 -16.71 -10.16
CA ASP A 376 3.28 -15.85 -11.35
C ASP A 376 2.37 -14.62 -11.32
N ILE A 377 1.30 -14.64 -10.50
CA ILE A 377 0.47 -13.46 -10.20
C ILE A 377 1.21 -12.35 -9.42
N HIS A 378 2.37 -12.65 -8.84
CA HIS A 378 3.24 -11.69 -8.15
C HIS A 378 4.45 -11.28 -8.99
N ASN A 379 4.63 -11.85 -10.18
CA ASN A 379 5.71 -11.47 -11.07
C ASN A 379 5.29 -10.25 -11.89
N PRO A 380 5.90 -9.06 -11.70
CA PRO A 380 5.55 -7.89 -12.50
C PRO A 380 6.03 -8.01 -13.97
N ASP A 381 6.87 -8.98 -14.30
CA ASP A 381 7.28 -9.28 -15.69
C ASP A 381 6.29 -10.21 -16.42
N ASN A 382 5.26 -10.73 -15.73
CA ASN A 382 4.23 -11.54 -16.37
C ASN A 382 3.16 -10.62 -16.99
N GLU A 383 3.26 -10.35 -18.29
CA GLU A 383 2.34 -9.48 -19.06
C GLU A 383 0.86 -9.85 -18.91
N ASN A 384 0.56 -11.13 -18.69
CA ASN A 384 -0.80 -11.62 -18.49
C ASN A 384 -1.27 -11.55 -17.02
N GLY A 385 -0.37 -11.21 -16.10
CA GLY A 385 -0.64 -11.14 -14.68
C GLY A 385 -1.39 -9.86 -14.28
N PRO A 386 -2.27 -9.92 -13.27
CA PRO A 386 -3.03 -8.75 -12.83
C PRO A 386 -2.11 -7.64 -12.32
N LEU A 387 -0.99 -8.02 -11.69
CA LEU A 387 0.02 -7.11 -11.18
C LEU A 387 0.64 -6.28 -12.30
N HIS A 388 1.18 -6.94 -13.34
CA HIS A 388 1.76 -6.25 -14.50
C HIS A 388 0.76 -5.28 -15.12
N GLN A 389 -0.45 -5.76 -15.39
CA GLN A 389 -1.49 -4.98 -16.06
C GLN A 389 -1.85 -3.72 -15.29
N TYR A 390 -2.00 -3.78 -13.96
CA TYR A 390 -2.31 -2.57 -13.21
C TYR A 390 -1.10 -1.63 -13.07
N LEU A 391 0.13 -2.16 -12.99
CA LEU A 391 1.33 -1.34 -12.92
C LEU A 391 1.54 -0.54 -14.21
N GLU A 392 1.41 -1.22 -15.35
CA GLU A 392 1.51 -0.63 -16.69
C GLU A 392 0.43 0.46 -16.88
N ARG A 393 -0.85 0.13 -16.66
CA ARG A 393 -1.95 1.11 -16.81
C ARG A 393 -1.84 2.30 -15.88
N CYS A 394 -1.32 2.11 -14.67
CA CYS A 394 -1.06 3.22 -13.76
C CYS A 394 0.02 4.15 -14.34
N ALA A 395 1.14 3.58 -14.77
CA ALA A 395 2.24 4.35 -15.38
C ALA A 395 1.81 5.10 -16.64
N GLU A 396 1.04 4.48 -17.52
CA GLU A 396 0.49 5.12 -18.73
C GLU A 396 -0.36 6.36 -18.38
N GLU A 397 -1.19 6.26 -17.33
CA GLU A 397 -2.15 7.31 -17.02
C GLU A 397 -1.50 8.55 -16.41
N TYR A 398 -0.56 8.40 -15.46
CA TYR A 398 0.08 9.54 -14.77
C TYR A 398 1.52 9.84 -15.23
N GLY A 399 2.12 9.02 -16.10
CA GLY A 399 3.53 9.15 -16.51
C GLY A 399 4.52 8.58 -15.50
N GLY A 400 4.19 7.44 -14.89
CA GLY A 400 5.04 6.72 -13.93
C GLY A 400 6.15 5.89 -14.58
N PHE A 401 7.05 5.32 -13.77
CA PHE A 401 8.19 4.55 -14.26
C PHE A 401 7.97 3.05 -14.11
N PHE A 402 7.44 2.42 -15.17
CA PHE A 402 7.22 0.97 -15.23
C PHE A 402 8.48 0.18 -15.62
N ASP A 403 9.31 0.72 -16.52
CA ASP A 403 10.55 0.05 -16.94
C ASP A 403 11.65 0.23 -15.88
N GLU A 404 12.05 -0.85 -15.21
CA GLU A 404 13.10 -0.79 -14.17
C GLU A 404 14.47 -0.32 -14.70
N GLY A 405 14.71 -0.39 -16.01
CA GLY A 405 15.89 0.19 -16.64
C GLY A 405 15.99 1.72 -16.51
N ASN A 406 14.87 2.36 -16.11
CA ASN A 406 14.73 3.78 -15.89
C ASN A 406 14.86 4.22 -14.42
N VAL A 407 15.18 3.28 -13.53
CA VAL A 407 15.15 3.46 -12.07
C VAL A 407 16.52 3.14 -11.47
N GLU A 408 17.19 4.10 -10.84
CA GLU A 408 18.38 3.80 -10.04
C GLU A 408 17.96 3.12 -8.74
N VAL A 409 18.68 2.07 -8.33
CA VAL A 409 18.43 1.39 -7.05
C VAL A 409 19.61 1.60 -6.12
N ARG A 410 19.36 2.21 -4.96
CA ARG A 410 20.31 2.28 -3.84
C ARG A 410 19.85 1.36 -2.73
N SER A 411 20.63 0.32 -2.49
CA SER A 411 20.26 -0.77 -1.59
C SER A 411 21.34 -1.00 -0.54
N TYR A 412 21.00 -0.82 0.74
CA TYR A 412 21.88 -1.11 1.86
C TYR A 412 21.54 -2.46 2.50
N ASN A 413 22.56 -3.25 2.83
CA ASN A 413 22.41 -4.52 3.53
C ASN A 413 23.12 -4.50 4.88
N PHE A 414 22.35 -4.58 5.97
CA PHE A 414 22.89 -4.59 7.33
C PHE A 414 23.68 -5.85 7.68
N LYS A 415 23.44 -6.96 6.98
CA LYS A 415 24.18 -8.21 7.22
C LYS A 415 25.63 -8.14 6.71
N THR A 416 25.84 -7.46 5.59
CA THR A 416 27.18 -7.29 4.98
C THR A 416 27.78 -5.92 5.29
N ASN A 417 26.99 -5.01 5.86
CA ASN A 417 27.35 -3.63 6.14
C ASN A 417 27.84 -2.87 4.88
N SER A 418 27.15 -3.10 3.75
CA SER A 418 27.55 -2.58 2.44
C SER A 418 26.34 -2.23 1.57
N LEU A 419 26.58 -1.42 0.53
CA LEU A 419 25.65 -1.31 -0.58
C LEU A 419 25.64 -2.61 -1.39
N GLN A 420 24.49 -2.92 -1.98
CA GLN A 420 24.29 -4.08 -2.85
C GLN A 420 24.35 -3.67 -4.32
N SER A 421 24.94 -4.52 -5.14
CA SER A 421 24.88 -4.45 -6.61
C SER A 421 23.54 -4.95 -7.15
N ASP A 422 23.29 -4.71 -8.43
CA ASP A 422 22.09 -5.18 -9.13
C ASP A 422 21.91 -6.70 -9.09
N SER A 423 23.01 -7.46 -9.08
CA SER A 423 22.97 -8.93 -8.97
C SER A 423 22.58 -9.44 -7.59
N GLU A 424 22.56 -8.58 -6.58
CA GLU A 424 22.32 -8.94 -5.18
C GLU A 424 20.93 -8.50 -4.71
N LEU A 425 20.07 -8.05 -5.63
CA LEU A 425 18.83 -7.39 -5.24
C LEU A 425 17.76 -8.36 -4.69
N VAL A 426 17.84 -9.64 -5.00
CA VAL A 426 16.87 -10.63 -4.54
C VAL A 426 16.93 -10.81 -3.01
N VAL A 427 15.80 -10.60 -2.34
CA VAL A 427 15.63 -10.88 -0.91
C VAL A 427 14.95 -12.23 -0.74
N SER A 428 15.62 -13.15 -0.03
CA SER A 428 15.06 -14.45 0.34
C SER A 428 14.88 -14.52 1.85
N GLY A 429 13.62 -14.59 2.29
CA GLY A 429 13.27 -14.63 3.71
C GLY A 429 12.96 -16.03 4.22
N ASN A 430 13.11 -16.23 5.52
CA ASN A 430 12.74 -17.48 6.17
C ASN A 430 11.21 -17.70 6.08
N LYS A 431 10.78 -18.85 5.58
CA LYS A 431 9.35 -19.17 5.40
C LYS A 431 8.78 -19.83 6.63
N ILE A 432 7.62 -19.34 7.05
CA ILE A 432 6.82 -19.92 8.13
C ILE A 432 5.50 -20.38 7.51
N TRP A 433 5.19 -21.67 7.62
CA TRP A 433 4.03 -22.28 6.95
C TRP A 433 2.74 -22.24 7.78
N GLY A 434 2.85 -22.18 9.10
CA GLY A 434 1.71 -22.26 10.01
C GLY A 434 0.92 -23.57 9.86
N ASN A 435 -0.30 -23.56 10.37
CA ASN A 435 -1.19 -24.74 10.45
C ASN A 435 -2.51 -24.57 9.69
N SER A 436 -2.78 -23.40 9.10
CA SER A 436 -4.03 -23.15 8.38
C SER A 436 -4.02 -23.83 7.01
N ILE A 437 -4.86 -24.85 6.83
CA ILE A 437 -4.88 -25.70 5.62
C ILE A 437 -5.27 -24.89 4.38
N LYS A 438 -6.29 -24.03 4.49
CA LYS A 438 -6.84 -23.30 3.34
C LYS A 438 -5.81 -22.41 2.61
N PRO A 439 -5.08 -21.49 3.27
CA PRO A 439 -4.08 -20.67 2.59
C PRO A 439 -2.86 -21.48 2.12
N ILE A 440 -2.49 -22.56 2.81
CA ILE A 440 -1.44 -23.48 2.36
C ILE A 440 -1.86 -24.19 1.06
N MET A 441 -3.09 -24.71 0.98
CA MET A 441 -3.62 -25.33 -0.23
C MET A 441 -3.71 -24.33 -1.38
N LYS A 442 -4.19 -23.11 -1.11
CA LYS A 442 -4.19 -22.02 -2.09
C LYS A 442 -2.78 -21.74 -2.62
N TYR A 443 -1.78 -21.69 -1.75
CA TYR A 443 -0.39 -21.50 -2.15
C TYR A 443 0.08 -22.58 -3.12
N PHE A 444 -0.15 -23.87 -2.80
CA PHE A 444 0.25 -24.98 -3.66
C PHE A 444 -0.50 -24.98 -4.99
N TYR A 445 -1.81 -24.72 -4.98
CA TYR A 445 -2.61 -24.61 -6.19
C TYR A 445 -2.06 -23.52 -7.12
N LEU A 446 -1.84 -22.31 -6.58
CA LEU A 446 -1.33 -21.18 -7.36
C LEU A 446 0.10 -21.36 -7.87
N ARG A 447 0.87 -22.25 -7.24
CA ARG A 447 2.28 -22.44 -7.57
C ARG A 447 2.51 -23.55 -8.59
N TYR A 448 1.63 -24.54 -8.64
CA TYR A 448 1.90 -25.78 -9.37
C TYR A 448 0.76 -26.21 -10.30
N VAL A 449 -0.41 -25.56 -10.24
CA VAL A 449 -1.60 -25.94 -11.02
C VAL A 449 -2.08 -24.81 -11.91
N SER A 450 -2.12 -23.57 -11.39
CA SER A 450 -2.66 -22.40 -12.10
C SER A 450 -1.74 -21.85 -13.18
#